data_AF-A0A966FC07-F1
#
_entry.id   AF-A0A966FC07-F1
#
_cell.length_a   1.000
_cell.length_b   1.000
_cell.length_c   1.000
_cell.angle_alpha   90.00
_cell.angle_beta   90.00
_cell.angle_gamma   90.00
#
_symmetry.space_group_name_H-M   'P 1'
#
loop_
_entity.id
_entity.type
_entity.pdbx_description
1 polymer ?
#
loop_
_entity_poly.entity_id
_entity_poly.type
_entity_poly.pdbx_seq_one_letter_code
_entity_poly.pdbx_strand_id
1 'polypeptide(L)'
;MKIAEYFETIKDHLFVVSFVADFKIIKQVDRSKNGHIRARVTFTDNSQLEFSEFVEQNADDEIQLVTYSYHWSDENDTAIRRW
;
A
#
# COMPACT_ATOMS: atom_id res chain seq x y z
N MET A 1 -5.02 -3.44 16.92
CA MET A 1 -3.81 -3.16 16.11
C MET A 1 -3.83 -1.69 15.78
N LYS A 2 -2.75 -0.96 16.03
CA LYS A 2 -2.68 0.47 15.68
C LYS A 2 -2.43 0.64 14.18
N ILE A 3 -2.82 1.79 13.63
CA ILE A 3 -2.58 2.14 12.22
C ILE A 3 -1.10 2.05 11.84
N ALA A 4 -0.19 2.45 12.74
CA ALA A 4 1.24 2.31 12.51
C ALA A 4 1.66 0.84 12.36
N GLU A 5 1.14 -0.06 13.21
CA GLU A 5 1.41 -1.51 13.14
C GLU A 5 0.85 -2.13 11.85
N TYR A 6 -0.32 -1.68 11.41
CA TYR A 6 -0.89 -2.06 10.12
C TYR A 6 0.01 -1.67 8.95
N PHE A 7 0.53 -0.44 8.93
CA PHE A 7 1.45 0.01 7.88
C PHE A 7 2.79 -0.71 7.91
N GLU A 8 3.31 -1.07 9.08
CA GLU A 8 4.51 -1.92 9.15
C GLU A 8 4.23 -3.32 8.60
N THR A 9 3.05 -3.91 8.88
CA THR A 9 2.67 -5.21 8.31
C THR A 9 2.62 -5.17 6.77
N ILE A 10 2.16 -4.06 6.17
CA ILE A 10 2.21 -3.88 4.71
C ILE A 10 3.67 -3.89 4.21
N LYS A 11 4.56 -3.15 4.85
CA LYS A 11 5.97 -3.07 4.45
C LYS A 11 6.69 -4.40 4.60
N ASP A 12 6.45 -5.10 5.71
CA ASP A 12 6.99 -6.43 5.96
C ASP A 12 6.54 -7.41 4.87
N HIS A 13 5.26 -7.34 4.47
CA HIS A 13 4.76 -8.17 3.38
C HIS A 13 5.44 -7.83 2.04
N LEU A 14 5.57 -6.54 1.70
CA LEU A 14 6.29 -6.12 0.49
C LEU A 14 7.77 -6.54 0.49
N PHE A 15 8.41 -6.58 1.66
CA PHE A 15 9.80 -6.97 1.81
C PHE A 15 10.02 -8.48 1.69
N VAL A 16 9.10 -9.30 2.18
CA VAL A 16 9.23 -10.77 2.22
C VAL A 16 8.84 -11.42 0.89
N VAL A 17 7.99 -10.78 0.11
CA VAL A 17 7.44 -11.33 -1.13
C VAL A 17 8.48 -11.36 -2.26
N SER A 18 8.78 -12.56 -2.76
CA SER A 18 9.86 -12.79 -3.74
C SER A 18 9.63 -12.19 -5.14
N PHE A 19 8.40 -11.84 -5.49
CA PHE A 19 8.09 -11.20 -6.77
C PHE A 19 8.13 -9.67 -6.72
N VAL A 20 8.39 -9.08 -5.54
CA VAL A 20 8.70 -7.66 -5.39
C VAL A 20 10.21 -7.48 -5.58
N ALA A 21 10.59 -6.67 -6.57
CA ALA A 21 11.98 -6.32 -6.82
C ALA A 21 12.42 -5.11 -5.97
N ASP A 22 11.54 -4.11 -5.84
CA ASP A 22 11.76 -2.92 -5.01
C ASP A 22 10.41 -2.30 -4.60
N PHE A 23 10.40 -1.48 -3.56
CA PHE A 23 9.25 -0.64 -3.24
C PHE A 23 9.66 0.69 -2.60
N LYS A 24 8.83 1.70 -2.85
CA LYS A 24 9.00 3.04 -2.30
C LYS A 24 7.71 3.53 -1.65
N ILE A 25 7.79 3.89 -0.38
CA ILE A 25 6.72 4.61 0.31
C ILE A 25 6.74 6.07 -0.15
N ILE A 26 5.71 6.47 -0.90
CA ILE A 26 5.54 7.83 -1.43
C ILE A 26 4.96 8.75 -0.34
N LYS A 27 4.01 8.23 0.44
CA LYS A 27 3.35 8.96 1.52
C LYS A 27 3.00 7.99 2.63
N GLN A 28 3.27 8.41 3.87
CA GLN A 28 2.73 7.77 5.06
C GLN A 28 2.30 8.85 6.04
N VAL A 29 1.04 8.78 6.47
CA VAL A 29 0.48 9.62 7.53
C VAL A 29 -0.25 8.70 8.47
N ASP A 30 0.21 8.60 9.71
CA ASP A 30 -0.41 7.84 10.79
C ASP A 30 -0.87 8.82 11.87
N ARG A 31 -2.18 8.89 12.09
CA ARG A 31 -2.81 9.65 13.19
C ARG A 31 -3.49 8.67 14.13
N SER A 32 -3.96 9.18 15.27
CA SER A 32 -4.58 8.35 16.32
C SER A 32 -5.82 7.59 15.87
N LYS A 33 -6.58 8.10 14.88
CA LYS A 33 -7.83 7.48 14.40
C LYS A 33 -7.91 7.24 12.91
N ASN A 34 -6.94 7.73 12.14
CA ASN A 34 -6.90 7.51 10.69
C ASN A 34 -5.49 7.53 10.15
N GLY A 35 -5.32 7.02 8.95
CA GLY A 35 -4.05 6.98 8.28
C GLY A 35 -4.17 6.90 6.79
N HIS A 36 -3.09 7.28 6.11
CA HIS A 36 -2.97 7.21 4.67
C HIS A 36 -1.59 6.68 4.32
N ILE A 37 -1.53 5.57 3.59
CA ILE A 37 -0.30 5.08 2.97
C ILE A 37 -0.44 5.13 1.45
N ARG A 38 0.62 5.58 0.77
CA ARG A 38 0.77 5.48 -0.68
C ARG A 38 2.15 4.91 -0.97
N ALA A 39 2.22 3.89 -1.81
CA ALA A 39 3.48 3.29 -2.22
C ALA A 39 3.49 2.98 -3.71
N ARG A 40 4.69 2.86 -4.24
CA ARG A 40 4.97 2.28 -5.56
C ARG A 40 5.78 1.02 -5.34
N VAL A 41 5.34 -0.07 -5.95
CA VAL A 41 5.99 -1.38 -5.91
C VAL A 41 6.45 -1.70 -7.32
N THR A 42 7.70 -2.10 -7.48
CA THR A 42 8.25 -2.62 -8.73
C THR A 42 8.37 -4.13 -8.58
N PHE A 43 7.77 -4.87 -9.51
CA PHE A 43 7.84 -6.32 -9.53
C PHE A 43 9.04 -6.82 -10.34
N THR A 44 9.35 -8.11 -10.22
CA THR A 44 10.49 -8.74 -10.92
C THR A 44 10.37 -8.76 -12.44
N ASP A 45 9.18 -8.53 -13.00
CA ASP A 45 8.92 -8.36 -14.44
C ASP A 45 8.97 -6.88 -14.89
N ASN A 46 9.48 -5.99 -14.03
CA ASN A 46 9.51 -4.54 -14.21
C ASN A 46 8.14 -3.84 -14.28
N SER A 47 7.03 -4.57 -14.14
CA SER A 47 5.72 -3.95 -13.98
C SER A 47 5.62 -3.23 -12.63
N GLN A 48 4.76 -2.22 -12.55
CA GLN A 48 4.66 -1.34 -11.39
C GLN A 48 3.25 -1.30 -10.83
N LEU A 49 3.12 -1.43 -9.51
CA LEU A 49 1.88 -1.20 -8.79
C LEU A 49 2.02 0.07 -7.95
N GLU A 50 1.25 1.09 -8.30
CA GLU A 50 0.99 2.19 -7.37
C GLU A 50 -0.28 1.89 -6.58
N PHE A 51 -0.20 1.98 -5.26
CA PHE A 51 -1.39 1.88 -4.43
C PHE A 51 -1.48 2.99 -3.39
N SER A 52 -2.71 3.28 -2.99
CA SER A 52 -3.06 4.24 -1.96
C SER A 52 -4.16 3.64 -1.09
N GLU A 53 -3.97 3.60 0.22
CA GLU A 53 -4.97 3.13 1.18
C GLU A 53 -5.20 4.20 2.24
N PHE A 54 -6.45 4.63 2.40
CA PHE A 54 -6.90 5.44 3.52
C PHE A 54 -7.69 4.57 4.48
N VAL A 55 -7.25 4.53 5.73
CA VAL A 55 -7.81 3.70 6.78
C VAL A 55 -8.27 4.54 7.96
N GLU A 56 -9.28 4.06 8.66
CA GLU A 56 -9.75 4.60 9.93
C GLU A 56 -9.75 3.50 10.99
N GLN A 57 -9.60 3.88 12.25
CA GLN A 57 -9.72 2.97 13.37
C GLN A 57 -11.08 3.18 14.04
N ASN A 58 -11.90 2.12 14.11
CA ASN A 58 -13.24 2.19 14.68
C ASN A 58 -13.21 2.19 16.23
N ALA A 59 -14.39 2.23 16.85
CA ALA A 59 -14.53 2.25 18.31
C ALA A 59 -14.04 0.96 18.99
N ASP A 60 -13.99 -0.14 18.24
CA ASP A 60 -13.52 -1.46 18.68
C ASP A 60 -12.02 -1.69 18.38
N ASP A 61 -11.28 -0.61 18.07
CA ASP A 61 -9.86 -0.61 17.72
C ASP A 61 -9.51 -1.41 16.45
N GLU A 62 -10.48 -1.69 15.58
CA GLU A 62 -10.26 -2.36 14.30
C GLU A 62 -9.90 -1.36 13.19
N ILE A 63 -8.97 -1.76 12.33
CA ILE A 63 -8.60 -0.99 11.14
C ILE A 63 -9.62 -1.24 10.04
N GLN A 64 -10.25 -0.18 9.57
CA GLN A 64 -11.24 -0.18 8.50
C GLN A 64 -10.65 0.50 7.26
N LEU A 65 -10.66 -0.19 6.13
CA LEU A 65 -10.27 0.39 4.85
C LEU A 65 -11.42 1.25 4.31
N VAL A 66 -11.25 2.58 4.36
CA VAL A 66 -12.29 3.54 3.98
C VAL A 66 -12.29 3.81 2.48
N THR A 67 -11.11 3.99 1.89
CA THR A 67 -10.95 4.08 0.44
C THR A 67 -9.58 3.58 0.04
N TYR A 68 -9.51 3.04 -1.17
CA TYR A 68 -8.28 2.55 -1.75
C TYR A 68 -8.22 2.87 -3.24
N SER A 69 -7.02 2.82 -3.79
CA SER A 69 -6.81 2.70 -5.23
C SER A 69 -5.57 1.88 -5.51
N TYR A 70 -5.65 1.07 -6.56
CA TYR A 70 -4.54 0.29 -7.08
C TYR A 70 -4.42 0.54 -8.57
N HIS A 71 -3.23 0.87 -9.03
CA HIS A 71 -2.93 1.09 -10.44
C HIS A 71 -1.72 0.25 -10.83
N TRP A 72 -1.98 -0.79 -11.61
CA TRP A 72 -0.95 -1.66 -12.16
C TRP A 72 -0.66 -1.27 -13.60
N SER A 73 0.60 -0.94 -13.88
CA SER A 73 1.13 -0.66 -15.21
C SER A 73 2.26 -1.64 -15.55
N ASP A 74 2.46 -1.88 -16.84
CA ASP A 74 3.63 -2.62 -17.34
C ASP A 74 4.91 -1.77 -17.26
N GLU A 75 6.02 -2.33 -17.71
CA GLU A 75 7.32 -1.64 -17.74
C GLU A 75 7.36 -0.37 -18.61
N ASN A 76 6.40 -0.22 -19.54
CA ASN A 76 6.25 0.93 -20.43
C ASN A 76 5.22 1.94 -19.90
N ASP A 77 4.82 1.81 -18.62
CA ASP A 77 3.80 2.62 -17.96
C ASP A 77 2.41 2.52 -18.61
N THR A 78 2.18 1.45 -19.37
CA THR A 78 0.86 1.15 -19.96
C THR A 78 0.00 0.48 -18.90
N ALA A 79 -1.16 1.04 -18.63
CA ALA A 79 -2.07 0.51 -17.62
C ALA A 79 -2.53 -0.93 -17.97
N ILE A 80 -2.18 -1.89 -17.11
CA ILE A 80 -2.68 -3.26 -17.16
C ILE A 80 -4.04 -3.33 -16.49
N ARG A 81 -4.15 -2.80 -15.25
CA ARG A 81 -5.38 -2.86 -14.46
C ARG A 81 -5.46 -1.75 -13.41
N ARG A 82 -6.70 -1.38 -13.07
CA ARG A 82 -7.01 -0.45 -11.98
C ARG A 82 -8.12 -1.00 -11.11
N TRP A 83 -8.05 -0.72 -9.82
CA TRP A 83 -9.07 -1.02 -8.82
C TRP A 83 -9.28 0.16 -7.89
#